data_AF-A0A3Q9VYL9-F1
#
_entry.id   AF-A0A3Q9VYL9-F1
#
_cell.length_a   1.000
_cell.length_b   1.000
_cell.length_c   1.000
_cell.angle_alpha   90.00
_cell.angle_beta   90.00
_cell.angle_gamma   90.00
#
_symmetry.space_group_name_H-M   'P 1'
#
loop_
_entity.id
_entity.type
_entity.pdbx_description
1 polymer ?
#
loop_
_entity_poly.entity_id
_entity_poly.type
_entity_poly.pdbx_seq_one_letter_code
_entity_poly.pdbx_strand_id
1 'polypeptide(L)'
;MLKVLILVLSIGIIGCSTYQPISGYPENGANGYSEKVLSENSFLVRVDGRDTESYGSLRMKLVRRAAELCPGSFELTDYTMKQGFVIHAKRVHWPYVTAHLICTELPIDKSVLFSGGI
;
A
#
# COMPACT_ATOMS: atom_id res chain seq x y z
N MET A 1 -27.40 -0.43 -50.26
CA MET A 1 -26.18 0.32 -49.90
C MET A 1 -25.63 -0.28 -48.60
N LEU A 2 -25.12 -1.52 -48.64
CA LEU A 2 -23.69 -1.86 -48.52
C LEU A 2 -22.73 -0.68 -48.25
N LYS A 3 -21.95 -0.82 -47.16
CA LYS A 3 -20.69 -0.13 -46.78
C LYS A 3 -20.76 0.85 -45.60
N VAL A 4 -20.57 0.33 -44.38
CA VAL A 4 -19.70 0.90 -43.33
C VAL A 4 -19.21 -0.29 -42.47
N LEU A 5 -18.26 -1.08 -42.93
CA LEU A 5 -16.83 -0.98 -42.62
C LEU A 5 -16.52 -0.77 -41.12
N ILE A 6 -16.31 -1.88 -40.40
CA ILE A 6 -15.18 -2.19 -39.50
C ILE A 6 -14.63 -1.02 -38.69
N LEU A 7 -14.87 -1.02 -37.38
CA LEU A 7 -13.97 -0.37 -36.42
C LEU A 7 -14.03 -1.07 -35.04
N VAL A 8 -12.85 -1.46 -34.53
CA VAL A 8 -12.51 -1.72 -33.11
C VAL A 8 -13.07 -3.03 -32.53
N LEU A 9 -12.39 -4.18 -32.64
CA LEU A 9 -11.14 -4.57 -31.97
C LEU A 9 -11.10 -4.23 -30.45
N SER A 10 -11.38 -5.25 -29.64
CA SER A 10 -10.86 -5.48 -28.29
C SER A 10 -11.12 -4.44 -27.18
N ILE A 11 -12.19 -4.64 -26.42
CA ILE A 11 -12.28 -4.31 -24.98
C ILE A 11 -13.24 -5.33 -24.37
N GLY A 12 -12.96 -6.10 -23.34
CA GLY A 12 -11.82 -6.30 -22.49
C GLY A 12 -12.20 -7.49 -21.62
N ILE A 13 -11.22 -8.35 -21.35
CA ILE A 13 -11.37 -9.52 -20.47
C ILE A 13 -11.87 -8.98 -19.13
N ILE A 14 -13.11 -9.28 -18.75
CA ILE A 14 -13.61 -9.02 -17.40
C ILE A 14 -12.93 -10.06 -16.51
N GLY A 15 -11.67 -9.80 -16.18
CA GLY A 15 -11.03 -10.39 -15.02
C GLY A 15 -11.73 -9.81 -13.80
N CYS A 16 -12.78 -10.49 -13.34
CA CYS A 16 -13.26 -10.32 -11.97
C CYS A 16 -12.16 -10.78 -11.03
N SER A 17 -11.13 -9.94 -10.83
CA SER A 17 -10.28 -10.04 -9.66
C SER A 17 -11.21 -9.75 -8.49
N THR A 18 -11.70 -10.80 -7.82
CA THR A 18 -12.24 -10.69 -6.46
C THR A 18 -11.11 -10.21 -5.57
N TYR A 19 -10.85 -8.91 -5.62
CA TYR A 19 -10.06 -8.21 -4.64
C TYR A 19 -10.81 -8.39 -3.32
N GLN A 20 -10.38 -9.36 -2.53
CA GLN A 20 -10.77 -9.45 -1.15
C GLN A 20 -10.04 -8.28 -0.47
N PRO A 21 -10.75 -7.20 -0.09
CA PRO A 21 -10.12 -6.17 0.71
C PRO A 21 -9.53 -6.87 1.94
N ILE A 22 -8.33 -6.47 2.34
CA ILE A 22 -7.76 -6.89 3.62
C ILE A 22 -8.85 -6.65 4.65
N SER A 23 -9.46 -7.74 5.11
CA SER A 23 -10.57 -7.72 6.04
C SER A 23 -10.07 -7.08 7.31
N GLY A 24 -10.45 -5.82 7.48
CA GLY A 24 -10.02 -5.01 8.58
C GLY A 24 -10.74 -3.68 8.46
N TYR A 25 -11.75 -3.47 9.30
CA TYR A 25 -11.82 -2.18 9.98
C TYR A 25 -10.41 -1.97 10.54
N PRO A 26 -9.78 -0.79 10.42
CA PRO A 26 -8.40 -0.64 10.87
C PRO A 26 -8.36 -1.10 12.33
N GLU A 27 -7.77 -2.28 12.58
CA GLU A 27 -7.72 -2.84 13.93
C GLU A 27 -6.88 -1.91 14.82
N ASN A 28 -6.01 -1.11 14.17
CA ASN A 28 -5.36 0.08 14.68
C ASN A 28 -5.92 1.39 14.09
N GLY A 29 -7.25 1.56 14.11
CA GLY A 29 -7.94 2.79 13.67
C GLY A 29 -7.48 4.06 14.39
N ALA A 30 -6.75 3.92 15.50
CA ALA A 30 -6.09 5.02 16.19
C ALA A 30 -4.87 5.57 15.43
N ASN A 31 -4.16 4.74 14.64
CA ASN A 31 -2.87 5.10 14.04
C ASN A 31 -2.89 5.31 12.51
N GLY A 32 -4.01 5.02 11.83
CA GLY A 32 -4.18 5.32 10.39
C GLY A 32 -3.39 4.41 9.45
N TYR A 33 -2.99 3.22 9.90
CA TYR A 33 -2.35 2.20 9.06
C TYR A 33 -2.72 0.78 9.52
N SER A 34 -2.55 -0.19 8.63
CA SER A 34 -2.66 -1.63 8.90
C SER A 34 -1.61 -2.41 8.12
N GLU A 35 -1.14 -3.51 8.70
CA GLU A 35 -0.10 -4.36 8.12
C GLU A 35 -0.53 -5.82 8.15
N LYS A 36 -0.15 -6.56 7.12
CA LYS A 36 -0.25 -8.02 7.09
C LYS A 36 1.11 -8.59 6.73
N VAL A 37 1.66 -9.42 7.61
CA VAL A 37 2.91 -10.16 7.33
C VAL A 37 2.63 -11.17 6.22
N LEU A 38 3.42 -11.12 5.14
CA LEU A 38 3.37 -12.09 4.04
C LEU A 38 4.48 -13.14 4.18
N SER A 39 5.67 -12.72 4.63
CA SER A 39 6.81 -13.58 4.95
C SER A 39 7.75 -12.86 5.93
N GLU A 40 8.87 -13.50 6.31
CA GLU A 40 9.84 -12.98 7.29
C GLU A 40 10.30 -11.53 7.01
N ASN A 41 10.55 -11.20 5.73
CA ASN A 41 11.02 -9.87 5.31
C ASN A 41 10.00 -9.14 4.44
N SER A 42 8.71 -9.50 4.53
CA SER A 42 7.72 -8.98 3.61
C SER A 42 6.35 -8.71 4.23
N PHE A 43 5.80 -7.54 3.88
CA PHE A 43 4.58 -7.01 4.46
C PHE A 43 3.66 -6.44 3.39
N LEU A 44 2.36 -6.62 3.55
CA LEU A 44 1.36 -5.84 2.84
C LEU A 44 0.95 -4.68 3.76
N VAL A 45 1.33 -3.46 3.39
CA VAL A 45 1.11 -2.25 4.18
C VAL A 45 -0.02 -1.47 3.56
N ARG A 46 -0.97 -1.05 4.40
CA ARG A 46 -2.07 -0.16 4.04
C ARG A 46 -2.02 1.08 4.92
N VAL A 47 -2.12 2.24 4.31
CA VAL A 47 -2.26 3.53 5.01
C VAL A 47 -3.61 4.13 4.67
N ASP A 48 -4.41 4.34 5.71
CA ASP A 48 -5.73 4.95 5.60
C ASP A 48 -5.62 6.46 5.83
N GLY A 49 -6.15 7.22 4.88
CA GLY A 49 -6.25 8.66 4.95
C GLY A 49 -7.44 9.14 5.76
N ARG A 50 -7.71 10.43 5.61
CA ARG A 50 -8.94 11.10 6.09
C ARG A 50 -9.55 11.88 4.93
N ASP A 51 -10.83 12.24 5.05
CA ASP A 51 -11.66 13.01 4.09
C ASP A 51 -10.96 13.42 2.78
N THR A 52 -10.19 14.51 2.83
CA THR A 52 -9.60 15.20 1.68
C THR A 52 -8.09 15.01 1.56
N GLU A 53 -7.54 14.01 2.26
CA GLU A 53 -6.10 13.78 2.26
C GLU A 53 -5.61 13.35 0.87
N SER A 54 -4.58 14.03 0.37
CA SER A 54 -4.02 13.77 -0.95
C SER A 54 -3.23 12.45 -0.97
N TYR A 55 -3.25 11.74 -2.10
CA TYR A 55 -2.45 10.53 -2.26
C TYR A 55 -0.94 10.77 -2.12
N GLY A 56 -0.46 11.98 -2.41
CA GLY A 56 0.92 12.38 -2.12
C GLY A 56 1.24 12.32 -0.62
N SER A 57 0.35 12.84 0.22
CA SER A 57 0.48 12.74 1.69
C SER A 57 0.44 11.29 2.16
N LEU A 58 -0.50 10.49 1.63
CA LEU A 58 -0.62 9.07 1.96
C LEU A 58 0.62 8.27 1.54
N ARG A 59 1.23 8.59 0.40
CA ARG A 59 2.48 7.99 -0.05
C ARG A 59 3.62 8.30 0.92
N MET A 60 3.74 9.54 1.41
CA MET A 60 4.76 9.89 2.39
C MET A 60 4.57 9.15 3.72
N LYS A 61 3.33 9.01 4.19
CA LYS A 61 3.01 8.21 5.37
C LYS A 61 3.35 6.73 5.20
N LEU A 62 3.06 6.17 4.02
CA LEU A 62 3.43 4.80 3.66
C LEU A 62 4.95 4.59 3.70
N VAL A 63 5.73 5.51 3.10
CA VAL A 63 7.20 5.46 3.12
C VAL A 63 7.74 5.56 4.54
N ARG A 64 7.20 6.46 5.37
CA ARG A 64 7.58 6.58 6.78
C ARG A 64 7.31 5.27 7.52
N ARG A 65 6.14 4.67 7.31
CA ARG A 65 5.78 3.41 7.96
C ARG A 65 6.66 2.25 7.48
N ALA A 66 7.01 2.23 6.20
CA ALA A 66 7.96 1.26 5.65
C ALA A 66 9.34 1.36 6.31
N ALA A 67 9.85 2.56 6.55
CA ALA A 67 11.12 2.78 7.25
C ALA A 67 11.08 2.36 8.73
N GLU A 68 9.91 2.45 9.38
CA GLU A 68 9.72 1.95 10.75
C GLU A 68 9.70 0.42 10.81
N LEU A 69 9.18 -0.25 9.77
CA LEU A 69 9.11 -1.72 9.69
C LEU A 69 10.41 -2.36 9.22
N CYS A 70 11.08 -1.73 8.26
CA CYS A 70 12.36 -2.16 7.71
C CYS A 70 13.42 -1.12 8.12
N PRO A 71 14.01 -1.22 9.33
CA PRO A 71 15.11 -0.35 9.71
C PRO A 71 16.30 -0.70 8.82
N GLY A 72 16.61 0.11 7.81
CA GLY A 72 17.59 -0.24 6.79
C GLY A 72 17.12 0.22 5.40
N SER A 73 17.30 -0.63 4.39
CA SER A 73 16.77 -0.39 3.06
C SER A 73 15.52 -1.25 2.79
N PHE A 74 14.63 -0.72 1.97
CA PHE A 74 13.39 -1.39 1.59
C PHE A 74 12.95 -1.03 0.19
N GLU A 75 12.16 -1.91 -0.40
CA GLU A 75 11.50 -1.72 -1.68
C GLU A 75 9.98 -1.73 -1.50
N LEU A 76 9.30 -0.81 -2.20
CA LEU A 76 7.84 -0.75 -2.26
C LEU A 76 7.40 -1.12 -3.68
N THR A 77 6.70 -2.25 -3.81
CA THR A 77 6.12 -2.74 -5.06
C THR A 77 4.59 -2.74 -4.97
N ASP A 78 3.92 -2.94 -6.12
CA ASP A 78 2.45 -3.05 -6.22
C ASP A 78 1.66 -1.90 -5.56
N TYR A 79 2.21 -0.68 -5.65
CA TYR A 79 1.59 0.52 -5.10
C TYR A 79 0.22 0.77 -5.74
N THR A 80 -0.81 0.81 -4.91
CA THR A 80 -2.19 1.00 -5.34
C THR A 80 -2.85 2.13 -4.56
N MET A 81 -3.57 2.98 -5.28
CA MET A 81 -4.41 4.04 -4.72
C MET A 81 -5.88 3.63 -4.81
N LYS A 82 -6.62 3.81 -3.72
CA LYS A 82 -8.05 3.50 -3.68
C LYS A 82 -8.82 4.69 -3.16
N GLN A 83 -9.81 5.11 -3.93
CA GLN A 83 -10.77 6.10 -3.49
C GLN A 83 -11.66 5.44 -2.44
N GLY A 84 -11.69 6.03 -1.26
CA GLY A 84 -12.59 5.61 -0.20
C GLY A 84 -14.05 5.65 -0.70
N PHE A 85 -14.87 4.72 -0.23
CA PHE A 85 -16.30 4.67 -0.57
C PHE A 85 -17.17 4.62 0.69
N VAL A 86 -18.32 5.28 0.63
CA VAL A 86 -19.29 5.28 1.72
C VAL A 86 -20.21 4.09 1.53
N ILE A 87 -20.21 3.14 2.48
CA ILE A 87 -21.24 2.10 2.53
C ILE A 87 -22.40 2.65 3.37
N HIS A 88 -23.64 2.49 2.86
CA HIS A 88 -24.87 2.87 3.55
C HIS A 88 -24.82 2.48 5.05
N ALA A 89 -25.22 3.42 5.93
CA ALA A 89 -25.23 3.33 7.40
C ALA A 89 -23.89 3.56 8.15
N LYS A 90 -23.29 4.75 7.97
CA LYS A 90 -22.21 5.32 8.81
C LYS A 90 -20.78 4.79 8.61
N ARG A 91 -20.53 3.87 7.68
CA ARG A 91 -19.15 3.42 7.35
C ARG A 91 -18.60 4.21 6.17
N VAL A 92 -17.84 5.27 6.48
CA VAL A 92 -17.03 5.99 5.48
C VAL A 92 -15.70 5.25 5.36
N HIS A 93 -15.43 4.63 4.21
CA HIS A 93 -14.04 4.28 3.89
C HIS A 93 -13.36 5.54 3.39
N TRP A 94 -12.24 5.87 4.03
CA TRP A 94 -11.36 6.98 3.64
C TRP A 94 -10.52 6.60 2.41
N PRO A 95 -9.98 7.57 1.64
CA PRO A 95 -8.96 7.25 0.65
C PRO A 95 -7.80 6.51 1.33
N TYR A 96 -7.29 5.47 0.68
CA TYR A 96 -6.19 4.69 1.23
C TYR A 96 -5.20 4.28 0.13
N VAL A 97 -3.98 4.01 0.55
CA VAL A 97 -2.93 3.46 -0.31
C VAL A 97 -2.49 2.12 0.25
N THR A 98 -2.13 1.21 -0.64
CA THR A 98 -1.53 -0.08 -0.28
C THR A 98 -0.26 -0.29 -1.07
N ALA A 99 0.72 -0.97 -0.48
CA ALA A 99 1.89 -1.44 -1.20
C ALA A 99 2.44 -2.71 -0.56
N HIS A 100 3.13 -3.48 -1.37
CA HIS A 100 3.94 -4.60 -0.94
C HIS A 100 5.31 -4.06 -0.53
N LEU A 101 5.67 -4.28 0.73
CA LEU A 101 6.95 -3.90 1.31
C LEU A 101 7.86 -5.11 1.39
N ILE A 102 9.10 -4.96 0.92
CA ILE A 102 10.16 -5.96 1.03
C ILE A 102 11.35 -5.28 1.72
N CYS A 103 11.78 -5.81 2.87
CA CYS A 103 13.01 -5.34 3.52
C CYS A 103 14.21 -5.95 2.78
N THR A 104 15.11 -5.11 2.24
CA THR A 104 16.23 -5.56 1.41
C THR A 104 17.54 -5.68 2.17
N GLU A 105 17.79 -4.79 3.14
CA GLU A 105 18.98 -4.86 4.00
C GLU A 105 18.60 -4.55 5.45
N LEU A 106 19.16 -5.32 6.37
CA LEU A 106 19.11 -5.05 7.80
C LEU A 106 19.97 -3.84 8.14
N PRO A 107 19.64 -3.08 9.21
CA PRO A 107 20.37 -1.88 9.54
C PRO A 107 21.78 -2.31 9.96
N ILE A 108 22.81 -1.76 9.32
CA ILE A 108 24.19 -1.96 9.79
C ILE A 108 24.26 -1.30 11.17
N ASP A 109 24.37 -2.12 12.21
CA ASP A 109 24.56 -1.65 13.56
C ASP A 109 25.93 -0.96 13.66
N LYS A 110 25.92 0.37 13.52
CA LYS A 110 27.14 1.19 13.62
C LYS A 110 27.70 1.23 15.04
N SER A 111 27.01 0.69 16.06
CA SER A 111 27.57 0.61 17.41
C SER A 111 28.83 -0.27 17.46
N VAL A 112 28.97 -1.24 16.55
CA VAL A 112 30.14 -2.12 16.44
C VAL A 112 31.33 -1.42 15.75
N LEU A 113 31.08 -0.38 14.93
CA LEU A 113 32.15 0.36 14.22
C LEU A 113 33.02 1.22 15.14
N PHE A 114 32.64 1.40 16.41
CA PHE A 114 33.45 2.12 17.41
C PHE A 114 34.28 1.20 18.32
N SER A 115 34.26 -0.12 18.12
CA SER A 115 35.16 -1.04 18.82
C SER A 115 36.50 -1.15 18.06
N GLY A 116 37.35 -0.13 18.19
CA GLY A 116 38.67 -0.16 17.55
C GLY A 116 39.44 1.15 17.45
N GLY A 117 39.06 2.19 18.20
CA GLY A 117 39.87 3.40 18.36
C GLY A 117 40.75 3.28 19.60
N ILE A 118 42.05 3.18 19.37
CA ILE A 118 43.22 3.16 20.29
C ILE A 118 42.99 3.94 21.59
#